data_AF-A0AA49FMJ2-F1
#
_entry.id   AF-A0AA49FMJ2-F1
#
_cell.length_a   1.000
_cell.length_b   1.000
_cell.length_c   1.000
_cell.angle_alpha   90.00
_cell.angle_beta   90.00
_cell.angle_gamma   90.00
#
_symmetry.space_group_name_H-M   'P 1'
#
loop_
_entity.id
_entity.type
_entity.pdbx_description
1 polymer ?
#
loop_
_entity_poly.entity_id
_entity_poly.type
_entity_poly.pdbx_seq_one_letter_code
_entity_poly.pdbx_strand_id
1 'polypeptide(L)'
;MSDPTSREWRFYLDDMIGCAERVRAYTEGLDQASFIAIDLNYDATVRNLELIGEAATHIPDAVRLETPQIPWRQIIATRNRLIHGYIGIDNAIPCGASSGTIFRRCSKCLKH
;
A
#
# COMPACT_ATOMS: atom_id res chain seq x y z
N MET A 1 -19.10 -30.04 -0.23
CA MET A 1 -20.27 -29.30 0.27
C MET A 1 -19.77 -27.96 0.75
N SER A 2 -19.89 -26.92 -0.07
CA SER A 2 -19.43 -25.58 0.23
C SER A 2 -20.42 -24.91 1.19
N ASP A 3 -19.91 -24.30 2.25
CA ASP A 3 -20.70 -23.53 3.21
C ASP A 3 -21.45 -22.39 2.50
N PRO A 4 -22.80 -22.34 2.55
CA PRO A 4 -23.62 -21.36 1.83
C PRO A 4 -23.48 -19.93 2.39
N THR A 5 -22.67 -19.70 3.42
CA THR A 5 -22.51 -18.39 4.06
C THR A 5 -21.17 -17.70 3.76
N SER A 6 -20.21 -18.38 3.11
CA SER A 6 -18.94 -17.76 2.73
C SER A 6 -19.03 -17.12 1.34
N ARG A 7 -18.78 -15.81 1.24
CA ARG A 7 -18.61 -15.12 -0.05
C ARG A 7 -17.53 -15.83 -0.87
N GLU A 8 -17.82 -16.09 -2.14
CA GLU A 8 -16.86 -16.74 -3.02
C GLU A 8 -15.58 -15.89 -3.14
N TRP A 9 -14.42 -16.55 -3.01
CA TRP A 9 -13.14 -15.85 -2.91
C TRP A 9 -12.81 -14.96 -4.12
N ARG A 10 -13.37 -15.30 -5.29
CA ARG A 10 -13.21 -14.55 -6.54
C ARG A 10 -13.73 -13.12 -6.43
N PHE A 11 -14.80 -12.89 -5.66
CA PHE A 11 -15.32 -11.54 -5.47
C PHE A 11 -14.37 -10.63 -4.67
N TYR A 12 -13.49 -11.20 -3.84
CA TYR A 12 -12.44 -10.41 -3.19
C TYR A 12 -11.36 -9.98 -4.18
N LEU A 13 -11.12 -10.73 -5.26
CA LEU A 13 -10.24 -10.26 -6.34
C LEU A 13 -10.85 -9.04 -7.04
N ASP A 14 -12.15 -9.09 -7.33
CA ASP A 14 -12.85 -7.97 -7.96
C ASP A 14 -12.80 -6.72 -7.07
N ASP A 15 -13.00 -6.89 -5.75
CA ASP A 15 -12.84 -5.79 -4.79
C ASP A 15 -11.43 -5.23 -4.78
N MET A 16 -10.41 -6.08 -4.77
CA MET A 16 -9.01 -5.66 -4.81
C MET A 16 -8.70 -4.84 -6.07
N ILE A 17 -9.20 -5.29 -7.23
CA ILE A 17 -9.04 -4.59 -8.51
C ILE A 17 -9.75 -3.23 -8.45
N GLY A 18 -11.02 -3.21 -8.04
CA GLY A 18 -11.79 -1.96 -7.97
C GLY A 18 -11.23 -0.96 -6.95
N CYS A 19 -10.61 -1.42 -5.86
CA CYS A 19 -9.88 -0.55 -4.95
C CYS A 19 -8.60 -0.01 -5.58
N ALA A 20 -7.83 -0.84 -6.30
CA ALA A 20 -6.61 -0.42 -6.97
C ALA A 20 -6.88 0.60 -8.08
N GLU A 21 -7.96 0.45 -8.84
CA GLU A 21 -8.41 1.40 -9.85
C GLU A 21 -8.77 2.75 -9.23
N ARG A 22 -9.48 2.76 -8.09
CA ARG A 22 -9.80 4.00 -7.36
C ARG A 22 -8.55 4.69 -6.84
N VAL A 23 -7.60 3.96 -6.25
CA VAL A 23 -6.30 4.53 -5.83
C VAL A 23 -5.59 5.18 -7.01
N ARG A 24 -5.56 4.50 -8.16
CA ARG A 24 -4.96 5.06 -9.37
C ARG A 24 -5.69 6.35 -9.79
N ALA A 25 -7.02 6.36 -9.80
CA ALA A 25 -7.80 7.55 -10.16
C ALA A 25 -7.58 8.74 -9.20
N TYR A 26 -7.44 8.50 -7.89
CA TYR A 26 -7.22 9.56 -6.91
C TYR A 26 -5.79 10.14 -6.92
N THR A 27 -4.84 9.37 -7.44
CA THR A 27 -3.42 9.77 -7.53
C THR A 27 -3.03 10.23 -8.94
N GLU A 28 -3.90 10.06 -9.93
CA GLU A 28 -3.62 10.40 -11.32
C GLU A 28 -3.47 11.92 -11.49
N GLY A 29 -2.33 12.35 -12.05
CA GLY A 29 -2.04 13.76 -12.29
C GLY A 29 -1.66 14.58 -11.06
N LEU A 30 -1.57 13.96 -9.87
CA LEU A 30 -1.09 14.63 -8.67
C LEU A 30 0.40 14.39 -8.46
N ASP A 31 1.14 15.45 -8.13
CA ASP A 31 2.44 15.29 -7.50
C ASP A 31 2.28 15.00 -6.00
N GLN A 32 3.37 14.63 -5.34
CA GLN A 32 3.34 14.26 -3.93
C GLN A 32 2.83 15.40 -3.03
N ALA A 33 3.22 16.65 -3.32
CA ALA A 33 2.81 17.80 -2.53
C ALA A 33 1.29 18.05 -2.65
N SER A 34 0.76 17.95 -3.87
CA SER A 34 -0.67 18.11 -4.17
C SER A 34 -1.49 16.96 -3.61
N PHE A 35 -0.95 15.74 -3.60
CA PHE A 35 -1.59 14.58 -2.98
C PHE A 35 -1.75 14.75 -1.47
N ILE A 36 -0.69 15.22 -0.78
CA ILE A 36 -0.71 15.43 0.68
C ILE A 36 -1.57 16.64 1.05
N ALA A 37 -1.67 17.66 0.19
CA ALA A 37 -2.49 18.84 0.44
C ALA A 37 -4.00 18.59 0.33
N ILE A 38 -4.42 17.48 -0.29
CA ILE A 38 -5.83 17.13 -0.46
C ILE A 38 -6.17 15.97 0.49
N ASP A 39 -6.57 16.32 1.72
CA ASP A 39 -6.89 15.36 2.79
C ASP A 39 -7.87 14.27 2.32
N LEU A 40 -8.87 14.63 1.52
CA LEU A 40 -9.85 13.68 0.99
C LEU A 40 -9.22 12.60 0.09
N ASN A 41 -8.28 12.98 -0.78
CA ASN A 41 -7.63 12.03 -1.69
C ASN A 41 -6.67 11.13 -0.92
N TYR A 42 -5.98 11.69 0.07
CA TYR A 42 -5.14 10.94 0.98
C TYR A 42 -5.95 9.89 1.75
N ASP A 43 -6.99 10.32 2.46
CA ASP A 43 -7.85 9.43 3.27
C ASP A 43 -8.52 8.36 2.41
N ALA A 44 -9.05 8.75 1.24
CA ALA A 44 -9.66 7.81 0.31
C ALA A 44 -8.63 6.79 -0.20
N THR A 45 -7.40 7.21 -0.50
CA THR A 45 -6.33 6.31 -0.95
C THR A 45 -5.94 5.33 0.14
N VAL A 46 -5.70 5.81 1.36
CA VAL A 46 -5.38 4.97 2.53
C VAL A 46 -6.48 3.94 2.76
N ARG A 47 -7.75 4.38 2.76
CA ARG A 47 -8.89 3.48 2.94
C ARG A 47 -8.96 2.39 1.88
N ASN A 48 -8.70 2.73 0.63
CA ASN A 48 -8.69 1.74 -0.45
C ASN A 48 -7.57 0.71 -0.28
N LEU A 49 -6.39 1.15 0.14
CA LEU A 49 -5.25 0.26 0.38
C LEU A 49 -5.50 -0.68 1.57
N GLU A 50 -6.21 -0.22 2.61
CA GLU A 50 -6.68 -1.10 3.70
C GLU A 50 -7.64 -2.18 3.20
N LEU A 51 -8.63 -1.80 2.37
CA LEU A 51 -9.62 -2.73 1.82
C LEU A 51 -8.96 -3.79 0.93
N ILE A 52 -7.93 -3.42 0.15
CA ILE A 52 -7.14 -4.37 -0.64
C ILE A 52 -6.47 -5.40 0.28
N GLY A 53 -5.85 -4.94 1.37
CA GLY A 53 -5.18 -5.81 2.34
C GLY A 53 -6.14 -6.78 3.00
N GLU A 54 -7.31 -6.30 3.44
CA GLU A 54 -8.37 -7.12 4.05
C GLU A 54 -8.90 -8.17 3.05
N ALA A 55 -9.26 -7.74 1.84
CA ALA A 55 -9.74 -8.64 0.78
C ALA A 55 -8.72 -9.72 0.44
N ALA A 56 -7.42 -9.39 0.43
CA ALA A 56 -6.36 -10.35 0.18
C ALA A 56 -6.26 -11.45 1.26
N THR A 57 -6.71 -11.20 2.50
CA THR A 57 -6.72 -12.24 3.56
C THR A 57 -7.77 -13.33 3.32
N HIS A 58 -8.83 -13.01 2.58
CA HIS A 58 -9.90 -13.95 2.26
C HIS A 58 -9.60 -14.85 1.06
N ILE A 59 -8.46 -14.63 0.37
CA ILE A 59 -8.04 -15.48 -0.74
C ILE A 59 -7.38 -16.76 -0.18
N PRO A 60 -7.82 -17.96 -0.62
CA PRO A 60 -7.25 -19.23 -0.16
C PRO A 60 -5.75 -19.33 -0.41
N ASP A 61 -5.02 -19.97 0.51
CA ASP A 61 -3.57 -20.19 0.36
C ASP A 61 -3.22 -20.94 -0.93
N ALA A 62 -4.06 -21.91 -1.34
CA ALA A 62 -3.84 -22.67 -2.58
C ALA A 62 -3.74 -21.74 -3.81
N VAL A 63 -4.62 -20.73 -3.91
CA VAL A 63 -4.61 -19.74 -5.00
C VAL A 63 -3.40 -18.82 -4.91
N ARG A 64 -3.03 -18.42 -3.69
CA ARG A 64 -1.84 -17.57 -3.46
C ARG A 64 -0.54 -18.29 -3.81
N LEU A 65 -0.47 -19.60 -3.57
CA LEU A 65 0.68 -20.44 -3.91
C LEU A 65 0.81 -20.69 -5.42
N GLU A 66 -0.30 -20.72 -6.16
CA GLU A 66 -0.30 -20.78 -7.63
C GLU A 66 0.18 -19.48 -8.28
N THR A 67 0.21 -18.36 -7.54
CA THR A 67 0.58 -17.03 -8.03
C THR A 67 1.73 -16.40 -7.23
N PRO A 68 2.91 -17.04 -7.16
CA PRO A 68 4.03 -16.57 -6.34
C PRO A 68 4.65 -15.24 -6.82
N GLN A 69 4.36 -14.83 -8.06
CA GLN A 69 4.78 -13.53 -8.60
C GLN A 69 4.09 -12.34 -7.92
N ILE A 70 2.94 -12.57 -7.30
CA ILE A 70 2.21 -11.53 -6.56
C ILE A 70 2.73 -11.51 -5.12
N PRO A 71 3.16 -10.35 -4.59
CA PRO A 71 3.70 -10.26 -3.24
C PRO A 71 2.58 -10.26 -2.18
N TRP A 72 1.83 -11.35 -2.07
CA TRP A 72 0.66 -11.51 -1.19
C TRP A 72 0.91 -11.06 0.25
N ARG A 73 2.06 -11.43 0.81
CA ARG A 73 2.45 -11.04 2.18
C ARG A 73 2.55 -9.52 2.35
N GLN A 74 3.04 -8.82 1.33
CA GLN A 74 3.15 -7.36 1.36
C GLN A 74 1.77 -6.71 1.20
N ILE A 75 0.95 -7.26 0.30
CA ILE A 75 -0.42 -6.77 0.06
C ILE A 75 -1.27 -6.90 1.33
N ILE A 76 -1.25 -8.05 2.00
CA ILE A 76 -1.94 -8.26 3.28
C ILE A 76 -1.39 -7.32 4.37
N ALA A 77 -0.07 -7.09 4.39
CA ALA A 77 0.56 -6.19 5.34
C ALA A 77 0.35 -4.68 5.05
N THR A 78 -0.30 -4.33 3.93
CA THR A 78 -0.53 -2.93 3.51
C THR A 78 -1.26 -2.14 4.60
N ARG A 79 -2.22 -2.76 5.29
CA ARG A 79 -2.92 -2.20 6.46
C ARG A 79 -1.96 -1.66 7.54
N ASN A 80 -0.87 -2.38 7.80
CA ASN A 80 0.09 -2.02 8.86
C ASN A 80 1.15 -1.04 8.37
N ARG A 81 1.45 -1.02 7.06
CA ARG A 81 2.51 -0.18 6.49
C ARG A 81 2.05 1.26 6.25
N LEU A 82 0.75 1.51 6.07
CA LEU A 82 0.21 2.87 5.92
C LEU A 82 0.34 3.69 7.21
N ILE A 83 0.22 3.04 8.36
CA ILE A 83 0.40 3.65 9.69
C ILE A 83 1.86 4.10 9.92
N HIS A 84 2.84 3.46 9.26
CA HIS A 84 4.27 3.69 9.51
C HIS A 84 5.07 4.25 8.32
N GLY A 85 4.53 4.21 7.09
CA GLY A 85 5.34 4.35 5.87
C GLY A 85 4.98 5.49 4.94
N TYR A 86 3.74 6.03 4.95
CA TYR A 86 3.42 7.20 4.12
C TYR A 86 3.91 8.52 4.70
N ILE A 87 4.37 8.49 5.97
CA ILE A 87 5.06 9.60 6.67
C ILE A 87 6.57 9.65 6.29
N GLY A 88 7.07 8.65 5.56
CA GLY A 88 8.51 8.43 5.34
C GLY A 88 9.03 8.69 3.94
N ILE A 89 8.30 9.41 3.07
CA ILE A 89 8.91 9.92 1.83
C ILE A 89 9.49 11.30 2.18
N ASP A 90 10.81 11.32 2.34
CA ASP A 90 11.69 12.46 2.58
C ASP A 90 11.09 13.84 2.23
N ASN A 91 10.52 14.49 3.24
CA ASN A 91 10.40 15.94 3.29
C ASN A 91 11.80 16.53 3.56
N ALA A 92 12.74 16.36 2.64
CA ALA A 92 14.04 17.01 2.67
C ALA A 92 14.74 16.96 1.30
N ILE A 93 14.16 17.63 0.29
CA ILE A 93 15.00 18.31 -0.71
C ILE A 93 14.82 19.81 -0.48
N PRO A 94 15.69 20.44 0.33
CA PRO A 94 15.89 21.87 0.23
C PRO A 94 16.47 22.16 -1.15
N CYS A 95 15.70 22.84 -1.98
CA CYS A 95 16.22 23.53 -3.14
C CYS A 95 17.32 24.50 -2.69
N GLY A 96 18.56 24.23 -3.09
CA GLY A 96 19.68 25.17 -3.01
C GLY A 96 20.62 24.99 -1.83
N ALA A 97 21.63 24.13 -1.98
CA ALA A 97 22.96 24.39 -1.42
C ALA A 97 24.00 23.52 -2.11
N SER A 98 24.95 24.20 -2.76
CA SER A 98 26.22 23.73 -3.27
C SER A 98 27.03 22.90 -2.26
N SER A 99 27.71 21.86 -2.78
CA SER A 99 28.90 21.19 -2.26
C SER A 99 28.91 20.69 -0.80
N GLY A 100 29.11 19.37 -0.66
CA GLY A 100 29.88 18.81 0.45
C GLY A 100 29.16 17.79 1.31
N THR A 101 29.49 16.52 1.10
CA THR A 101 29.66 15.46 2.12
C THR A 101 28.72 15.47 3.33
N ILE A 102 27.75 14.54 3.39
CA ILE A 102 27.40 13.83 4.64
C ILE A 102 26.74 12.50 4.27
N PHE A 103 27.56 11.44 4.27
CA PHE A 103 27.11 10.07 4.42
C PHE A 103 27.28 9.72 5.90
N ARG A 104 26.20 9.77 6.69
CA ARG A 104 26.18 9.18 8.03
C ARG A 104 24.99 8.23 8.18
N ARG A 105 25.30 6.96 7.91
CA ARG A 105 24.86 5.74 8.64
C ARG A 105 23.62 5.91 9.52
N CYS A 106 22.49 5.33 9.09
CA CYS A 106 21.45 4.86 10.00
C CYS A 106 21.68 3.36 10.29
N SER A 107 22.35 3.06 11.40
CA SER A 107 22.67 1.70 11.87
C SER A 107 21.55 1.07 12.74
N LYS A 108 20.29 1.14 12.33
CA LYS A 108 19.20 0.46 13.05
C LYS A 108 18.17 -0.16 12.11
N CYS A 109 18.52 -1.28 11.48
CA CYS A 109 17.54 -2.21 10.88
C CYS A 109 18.06 -3.65 10.79
N LEU A 110 18.87 -4.08 11.76
CA LEU A 110 19.21 -5.50 11.93
C LEU A 110 19.33 -5.80 13.42
N LYS A 111 18.25 -6.26 14.04
CA LYS A 111 18.23 -7.27 15.13
C LYS A 111 16.80 -7.46 15.68
N HIS A 112 16.39 -8.73 15.58
CA HIS A 112 15.29 -9.45 16.21
C HIS A 112 13.88 -9.17 15.71
#